data_AF-F0G9R1-F1
#
_entry.id   AF-F0G9R1-F1
#
_cell.length_a   1.000
_cell.length_b   1.000
_cell.length_c   1.000
_cell.angle_alpha   90.00
_cell.angle_beta   90.00
_cell.angle_gamma   90.00
#
_symmetry.space_group_name_H-M   'P 1'
#
loop_
_entity.id
_entity.type
_entity.pdbx_description
1 polymer ?
#
loop_
_entity_poly.entity_id
_entity_poly.type
_entity_poly.pdbx_seq_one_letter_code
_entity_poly.pdbx_strand_id
1 'polypeptide(L)'
;ALFSPRDLPVLFNRKDRSVSFIPYVTPSFWRFWEKGGAGAVRTRAWDDVKVRSYKWTQLTGAAARESYFLSLLWGDVDNPRSCAEIVNIGYTGWWEDAMLWRLYEHIRRYMEEDGPPIPHGEGLRRTGTGKLPAFPAAIIAAAGGETPTGEQVTGV
;
A
#
# COMPACT_ATOMS: atom_id res chain seq x y z
N ALA A 1 11.58 1.68 -0.71
CA ALA A 1 12.35 2.94 -0.77
C ALA A 1 12.30 3.63 0.59
N LEU A 2 13.45 4.01 1.15
CA LEU A 2 13.65 4.53 2.52
C LEU A 2 12.94 5.89 2.81
N PHE A 3 12.37 6.52 1.78
CA PHE A 3 11.73 7.85 1.86
C PHE A 3 10.28 7.86 1.35
N SER A 4 9.66 6.70 1.12
CA SER A 4 8.24 6.66 0.77
C SER A 4 7.40 7.08 1.98
N PRO A 5 6.42 7.99 1.82
CA PRO A 5 5.41 8.25 2.83
C PRO A 5 4.86 6.92 3.34
N ARG A 6 4.81 6.78 4.68
CA ARG A 6 4.42 5.52 5.35
C ARG A 6 2.97 5.09 5.06
N ASP A 7 2.17 5.98 4.50
CA ASP A 7 0.73 5.85 4.40
C ASP A 7 0.22 6.03 2.94
N LEU A 8 0.93 5.48 1.95
CA LEU A 8 0.40 5.49 0.58
C LEU A 8 -0.72 4.45 0.45
N PRO A 9 -1.90 4.85 -0.04
CA PRO A 9 -3.03 3.95 -0.11
C PRO A 9 -2.77 2.89 -1.18
N VAL A 10 -3.26 1.68 -0.92
CA VAL A 10 -3.28 0.56 -1.87
C VAL A 10 -4.73 0.17 -2.05
N LEU A 11 -5.16 0.11 -3.30
CA LEU A 11 -6.51 -0.27 -3.67
C LEU A 11 -6.50 -1.69 -4.21
N PHE A 12 -7.34 -2.54 -3.61
CA PHE A 12 -7.60 -3.90 -4.07
C PHE A 12 -8.95 -3.94 -4.76
N ASN A 13 -8.96 -4.37 -6.02
CA ASN A 13 -10.18 -4.56 -6.78
C ASN A 13 -10.39 -6.05 -7.05
N ARG A 14 -11.40 -6.63 -6.39
CA ARG A 14 -11.76 -8.05 -6.58
C ARG A 14 -12.35 -8.36 -7.95
N LYS A 15 -13.07 -7.41 -8.59
CA LYS A 15 -13.77 -7.67 -9.87
C LYS A 15 -12.79 -7.98 -10.98
N ASP A 16 -11.72 -7.18 -11.06
CA ASP A 16 -10.69 -7.30 -12.07
C ASP A 16 -9.43 -7.99 -11.56
N ARG A 17 -9.48 -8.52 -10.32
CA ARG A 17 -8.32 -9.08 -9.58
C ARG A 17 -7.07 -8.21 -9.72
N SER A 18 -7.22 -6.89 -9.55
CA SER A 18 -6.16 -5.93 -9.76
C SER A 18 -5.80 -5.17 -8.48
N VAL A 19 -4.51 -4.85 -8.35
CA VAL A 19 -3.96 -4.04 -7.26
C VAL A 19 -3.46 -2.75 -7.84
N SER A 20 -4.04 -1.64 -7.41
CA SER A 20 -3.62 -0.29 -7.80
C SER A 20 -2.91 0.39 -6.64
N PHE A 21 -1.73 0.91 -6.89
CA PHE A 21 -0.93 1.60 -5.89
C PHE A 21 -0.24 2.82 -6.49
N ILE A 22 0.14 3.73 -5.62
CA ILE A 22 0.80 4.98 -6.01
C ILE A 22 2.25 4.87 -5.56
N PRO A 23 3.22 4.70 -6.47
CA PRO A 23 4.62 4.63 -6.08
C PRO A 23 5.11 6.01 -5.63
N TYR A 24 5.98 6.06 -4.64
CA TYR A 24 6.68 7.29 -4.32
C TYR A 24 7.80 7.54 -5.32
N VAL A 25 7.77 8.68 -5.99
CA VAL A 25 8.84 9.08 -6.91
C VAL A 25 9.79 9.98 -6.14
N THR A 26 10.98 9.46 -5.87
CA THR A 26 12.08 10.28 -5.36
C THR A 26 12.50 11.27 -6.44
N PRO A 27 12.70 12.55 -6.10
CA PRO A 27 13.17 13.53 -7.07
C PRO A 27 14.56 13.12 -7.57
N SER A 28 14.90 13.49 -8.81
CA SER A 28 16.23 13.20 -9.33
C SER A 28 17.30 13.92 -8.51
N PHE A 29 18.54 13.39 -8.55
CA PHE A 29 19.70 14.03 -7.91
C PHE A 29 19.86 15.51 -8.29
N TRP A 30 19.42 15.92 -9.48
CA TRP A 30 19.46 17.31 -9.96
C TRP A 30 18.24 18.15 -9.58
N ARG A 31 17.21 17.58 -8.96
CA ARG A 31 16.00 18.28 -8.49
C ARG A 31 15.75 18.00 -7.01
N PHE A 32 16.81 17.84 -6.22
CA PHE A 32 16.72 17.51 -4.79
C PHE A 32 15.95 18.57 -3.96
N TRP A 33 15.78 19.78 -4.49
CA TRP A 33 14.96 20.85 -3.91
C TRP A 33 13.45 20.69 -4.15
N GLU A 34 13.04 19.80 -5.04
CA GLU A 34 11.62 19.46 -5.21
C GLU A 34 11.22 18.38 -4.22
N LYS A 35 10.11 18.59 -3.52
CA LYS A 35 9.53 17.56 -2.67
C LYS A 35 9.17 16.36 -3.56
N GLY A 36 9.73 15.19 -3.24
CA GLY A 36 9.30 13.94 -3.83
C GLY A 36 7.79 13.77 -3.70
N GLY A 37 7.17 13.28 -4.77
CA GLY A 37 5.72 13.27 -4.92
C GLY A 37 5.16 11.87 -5.06
N ALA A 38 3.84 11.79 -4.91
CA ALA A 38 3.05 10.66 -5.40
C ALA A 38 3.24 10.55 -6.92
N GLY A 39 3.73 9.39 -7.38
CA GLY A 39 3.91 9.09 -8.80
C GLY A 39 2.60 8.79 -9.53
N ALA A 40 2.70 8.43 -10.80
CA ALA A 40 1.57 7.91 -11.56
C ALA A 40 1.08 6.60 -10.95
N VAL A 41 -0.25 6.43 -10.87
CA VAL A 41 -0.86 5.19 -10.37
C VAL A 41 -0.41 4.02 -11.23
N ARG A 42 0.01 2.94 -10.57
CA ARG A 42 0.37 1.68 -11.22
C ARG A 42 -0.63 0.62 -10.83
N THR A 43 -1.06 -0.15 -11.81
CA THR A 43 -2.00 -1.27 -11.63
C THR A 43 -1.30 -2.56 -12.05
N ARG A 44 -1.35 -3.57 -11.18
CA ARG A 44 -0.78 -4.90 -11.41
C ARG A 44 -1.83 -5.98 -11.14
N ALA A 45 -1.68 -7.12 -11.80
CA ALA A 45 -2.53 -8.28 -11.55
C ALA A 45 -2.26 -8.86 -10.16
N TRP A 46 -3.31 -9.28 -9.47
CA TRP A 46 -3.21 -9.99 -8.20
C TRP A 46 -2.56 -11.36 -8.38
N ASP A 47 -2.84 -12.05 -9.47
CA ASP A 47 -2.38 -13.43 -9.69
C ASP A 47 -0.85 -13.56 -9.78
N ASP A 48 -0.16 -12.48 -10.13
CA ASP A 48 1.31 -12.42 -10.21
C ASP A 48 1.97 -12.02 -8.88
N VAL A 49 1.18 -11.70 -7.85
CA VAL A 49 1.71 -11.17 -6.59
C VAL A 49 2.42 -12.26 -5.80
N LYS A 50 3.61 -11.93 -5.30
CA LYS A 50 4.31 -12.73 -4.29
C LYS A 50 4.28 -11.97 -2.98
N VAL A 51 3.69 -12.57 -1.94
CA VAL A 51 3.61 -11.95 -0.62
C VAL A 51 4.75 -12.44 0.27
N ARG A 52 5.43 -11.52 0.94
CA ARG A 52 6.49 -11.84 1.90
C ARG A 52 6.37 -10.97 3.14
N SER A 53 6.63 -11.55 4.30
CA SER A 53 6.94 -10.78 5.51
C SER A 53 8.44 -10.51 5.56
N TYR A 54 8.80 -9.29 5.95
CA TYR A 54 10.18 -8.92 6.19
C TYR A 54 10.33 -8.37 7.60
N LYS A 55 11.47 -8.67 8.21
CA LYS A 55 11.88 -8.16 9.50
C LYS A 55 13.01 -7.15 9.32
N TRP A 56 12.82 -5.96 9.87
CA TRP A 56 13.84 -4.93 9.98
C TRP A 56 14.27 -4.81 11.43
N THR A 57 15.55 -5.04 11.70
CA THR A 57 16.13 -4.85 13.04
C THR A 57 16.99 -3.59 13.04
N GLN A 58 16.54 -2.55 13.74
CA GLN A 58 17.29 -1.33 13.94
C GLN A 58 17.98 -1.35 15.30
N LEU A 59 19.31 -1.38 15.31
CA LEU A 59 20.09 -1.18 16.54
C LEU A 59 20.37 0.32 16.71
N THR A 60 19.93 0.88 17.84
CA THR A 60 20.12 2.30 18.20
C THR A 60 21.07 2.48 19.39
N GLY A 61 22.11 1.65 19.47
CA GLY A 61 23.15 1.68 20.52
C GLY A 61 22.67 1.22 21.90
N ALA A 62 21.55 1.75 22.40
CA ALA A 62 20.94 1.40 23.69
C ALA A 62 19.74 0.44 23.57
N ALA A 63 19.15 0.31 22.38
CA ALA A 63 18.01 -0.56 22.15
C ALA A 63 18.04 -1.17 20.75
N ALA A 64 17.65 -2.44 20.66
CA ALA A 64 17.28 -3.10 19.41
C ALA A 64 15.78 -2.94 19.20
N ARG A 65 15.38 -2.48 18.01
CA ARG A 65 13.99 -2.35 17.59
C ARG A 65 13.75 -3.29 16.43
N GLU A 66 12.80 -4.21 16.59
CA GLU A 66 12.34 -5.05 15.50
C GLU A 66 11.05 -4.47 14.93
N SER A 67 10.99 -4.41 13.62
CA SER A 67 9.87 -3.86 12.86
C SER A 67 9.52 -4.83 11.75
N TYR A 68 8.25 -5.18 11.66
CA TYR A 68 7.74 -6.13 10.67
C TYR A 68 6.93 -5.39 9.60
N PHE A 69 7.05 -5.83 8.36
CA PHE A 69 6.29 -5.29 7.24
C PHE A 69 5.86 -6.41 6.28
N LEU A 70 4.64 -6.30 5.76
CA LEU A 70 4.14 -7.18 4.71
C LEU A 70 4.43 -6.52 3.37
N SER A 71 5.15 -7.20 2.49
CA SER A 71 5.48 -6.71 1.16
C SER A 71 4.77 -7.54 0.10
N LEU A 72 4.06 -6.85 -0.80
CA LEU A 72 3.60 -7.38 -2.06
C LEU A 72 4.69 -7.12 -3.11
N LEU A 73 5.15 -8.18 -3.76
CA LEU A 73 6.21 -8.13 -4.76
C LEU A 73 5.67 -8.61 -6.11
N TRP A 74 5.99 -7.87 -7.16
CA TRP A 74 5.79 -8.31 -8.54
C TRP A 74 7.15 -8.52 -9.21
N GLY A 75 7.28 -9.65 -9.91
CA GLY A 75 8.44 -9.94 -10.74
C GLY A 75 8.46 -9.04 -11.99
N ASP A 76 9.64 -8.89 -12.57
CA ASP A 76 9.75 -8.33 -13.92
C ASP A 76 9.36 -9.37 -14.96
N VAL A 77 8.70 -8.94 -16.04
CA VAL A 77 8.27 -9.80 -17.14
C VAL A 77 9.48 -10.34 -17.89
N ASP A 78 10.50 -9.50 -18.06
CA ASP A 78 11.72 -9.84 -18.81
C ASP A 78 12.75 -10.58 -17.96
N ASN A 79 12.69 -10.47 -16.63
CA ASN A 79 13.63 -11.13 -15.74
C ASN A 79 12.96 -11.61 -14.43
N PRO A 80 12.72 -12.92 -14.29
CA PRO A 80 12.04 -13.48 -13.13
C PRO A 80 12.87 -13.42 -11.83
N ARG A 81 14.14 -13.05 -11.90
CA ARG A 81 15.00 -12.83 -10.71
C ARG A 81 14.99 -11.38 -10.23
N SER A 82 14.51 -10.43 -11.03
CA SER A 82 14.35 -9.05 -10.61
C SER A 82 12.92 -8.77 -10.13
N CYS A 83 12.83 -7.94 -9.10
CA CYS A 83 11.56 -7.43 -8.62
C CYS A 83 11.29 -6.07 -9.26
N ALA A 84 10.21 -5.97 -10.03
CA ALA A 84 9.83 -4.75 -10.72
C ALA A 84 9.14 -3.76 -9.77
N GLU A 85 8.30 -4.25 -8.87
CA GLU A 85 7.51 -3.43 -7.94
C GLU A 85 7.49 -4.06 -6.56
N ILE A 86 7.66 -3.22 -5.53
CA ILE A 86 7.51 -3.61 -4.13
C ILE A 86 6.59 -2.61 -3.46
N VAL A 87 5.50 -3.12 -2.88
CA VAL A 87 4.54 -2.33 -2.11
C VAL A 87 4.49 -2.89 -0.70
N ASN A 88 4.73 -2.03 0.28
CA ASN A 88 4.66 -2.40 1.69
C ASN A 88 3.30 -2.02 2.25
N ILE A 89 2.66 -2.95 2.95
CA ILE A 89 1.31 -2.83 3.49
C ILE A 89 1.32 -3.22 4.96
N GLY A 90 0.49 -2.56 5.74
CA GLY A 90 0.28 -2.86 7.14
C GLY A 90 1.10 -1.99 8.09
N TYR A 91 0.84 -2.20 9.38
CA TYR A 91 1.42 -1.42 10.45
C TYR A 91 2.82 -1.93 10.79
N THR A 92 3.77 -1.00 10.92
CA THR A 92 5.09 -1.27 11.51
C THR A 92 4.94 -1.44 13.02
N GLY A 93 4.41 -2.59 13.41
CA GLY A 93 4.20 -2.97 14.80
C GLY A 93 5.48 -3.46 15.46
N TRP A 94 5.49 -3.34 16.78
CA TRP A 94 6.51 -3.92 17.62
C TRP A 94 6.12 -5.37 17.90
N TRP A 95 7.04 -6.30 17.65
CA TRP A 95 7.06 -7.69 18.12
C TRP A 95 6.19 -8.78 17.46
N GLU A 96 5.19 -8.51 16.61
CA GLU A 96 4.36 -9.60 16.06
C GLU A 96 4.14 -9.56 14.54
N ASP A 97 4.56 -10.64 13.86
CA ASP A 97 4.29 -10.93 12.45
C ASP A 97 2.91 -11.56 12.22
N ALA A 98 2.32 -12.18 13.24
CA ALA A 98 1.01 -12.83 13.17
C ALA A 98 -0.10 -11.88 12.69
N MET A 99 -0.06 -10.61 13.11
CA MET A 99 -1.05 -9.62 12.69
C MET A 99 -0.91 -9.25 11.20
N LEU A 100 0.31 -9.29 10.65
CA LEU A 100 0.53 -9.11 9.21
C LEU A 100 -0.04 -10.27 8.41
N TRP A 101 0.09 -11.50 8.91
CA TRP A 101 -0.50 -12.67 8.26
C TRP A 101 -2.03 -12.69 8.35
N ARG A 102 -2.63 -12.21 9.44
CA ARG A 102 -4.09 -12.02 9.54
C ARG A 102 -4.59 -10.98 8.54
N LEU A 103 -3.85 -9.89 8.36
CA LEU A 103 -4.14 -8.89 7.33
C LEU A 103 -4.05 -9.51 5.94
N TYR A 104 -3.00 -10.27 5.65
CA TYR A 104 -2.86 -10.99 4.39
C TYR A 104 -4.03 -11.95 4.15
N GLU A 105 -4.41 -12.77 5.13
CA GLU A 105 -5.54 -13.69 5.00
C GLU A 105 -6.86 -12.96 4.72
N HIS A 106 -7.08 -11.81 5.37
CA HIS A 106 -8.26 -11.00 5.07
C HIS A 106 -8.26 -10.52 3.61
N ILE A 107 -7.12 -10.00 3.11
CA ILE A 107 -6.98 -9.57 1.71
C ILE A 107 -7.15 -10.75 0.76
N ARG A 108 -6.51 -11.89 1.04
CA ARG A 108 -6.58 -13.11 0.23
C ARG A 108 -8.02 -13.60 0.12
N ARG A 109 -8.74 -13.70 1.24
CA ARG A 109 -10.17 -14.07 1.24
C ARG A 109 -11.03 -13.08 0.46
N TYR A 110 -10.78 -11.78 0.61
CA TYR A 110 -11.48 -10.76 -0.17
C TYR A 110 -11.27 -10.91 -1.69
N MET A 111 -10.02 -11.21 -2.10
CA MET A 111 -9.64 -11.32 -3.52
C MET A 111 -9.99 -12.68 -4.15
N GLU A 112 -9.96 -13.77 -3.38
CA GLU A 112 -10.06 -15.14 -3.90
C GLU A 112 -11.34 -15.88 -3.49
N GLU A 113 -11.90 -15.58 -2.31
CA GLU A 113 -12.98 -16.37 -1.69
C GLU A 113 -14.28 -15.58 -1.49
N ASP A 114 -14.43 -14.45 -2.18
CA ASP A 114 -15.56 -13.51 -2.01
C ASP A 114 -15.77 -13.09 -0.55
N GLY A 115 -14.65 -12.97 0.18
CA GLY A 115 -14.62 -12.56 1.58
C GLY A 115 -15.18 -11.14 1.79
N PRO A 116 -15.55 -10.81 3.04
CA PRO A 116 -16.18 -9.53 3.34
C PRO A 116 -15.24 -8.36 3.03
N PRO A 117 -15.74 -7.27 2.42
CA PRO A 117 -14.98 -6.02 2.31
C PRO A 117 -14.74 -5.42 3.70
N ILE A 118 -13.85 -4.43 3.76
CA ILE A 118 -13.63 -3.63 4.97
C ILE A 118 -14.97 -3.00 5.40
N PRO A 119 -15.33 -3.03 6.70
CA PRO A 119 -16.58 -2.47 7.20
C PRO A 119 -16.78 -1.02 6.75
N HIS A 120 -17.99 -0.71 6.26
CA HIS A 120 -18.37 0.64 5.89
C HIS A 120 -18.36 1.56 7.12
N GLY A 121 -17.83 2.78 6.98
CA GLY A 121 -17.82 3.81 8.03
C GLY A 121 -16.47 4.03 8.73
N GLU A 122 -15.46 3.20 8.47
CA GLU A 122 -14.09 3.54 8.88
C GLU A 122 -13.53 4.66 7.99
N GLY A 123 -13.29 5.83 8.58
CA GLY A 123 -12.66 6.94 7.89
C GLY A 123 -11.20 6.62 7.54
N LEU A 124 -10.79 6.98 6.31
CA LEU A 124 -9.39 6.89 5.91
C LEU A 124 -8.51 7.66 6.90
N ARG A 125 -7.48 6.99 7.45
CA ARG A 125 -6.51 7.64 8.32
C ARG A 125 -5.89 8.83 7.58
N ARG A 126 -5.93 10.01 8.21
CA ARG A 126 -5.17 11.17 7.75
C ARG A 126 -3.69 10.90 7.99
N THR A 127 -2.90 10.90 6.92
CA THR A 127 -1.44 10.82 7.03
C THR A 127 -0.91 12.08 7.71
N GLY A 128 0.17 11.99 8.48
CA GLY A 128 0.80 13.15 9.12
C GLY A 128 1.28 14.24 8.14
N THR A 129 1.22 13.98 6.83
CA THR A 129 1.67 14.84 5.72
C THR A 129 0.53 15.49 4.92
N GLY A 130 -0.75 15.27 5.27
CA GLY A 130 -1.90 15.90 4.62
C GLY A 130 -2.84 14.93 3.90
N LYS A 131 -3.53 15.43 2.85
CA LYS A 131 -4.55 14.69 2.07
C LYS A 131 -3.90 13.47 1.39
N LEU A 132 -4.52 12.31 1.51
CA LEU A 132 -4.11 11.10 0.79
C LEU A 132 -4.11 11.38 -0.72
N PRO A 133 -3.11 10.90 -1.49
CA PRO A 133 -3.16 10.99 -2.93
C PRO A 133 -4.41 10.23 -3.43
N ALA A 134 -5.25 10.92 -4.20
CA ALA A 134 -6.49 10.37 -4.70
C ALA A 134 -6.21 9.48 -5.91
N PHE A 135 -6.85 8.31 -5.96
CA PHE A 135 -6.86 7.48 -7.16
C PHE A 135 -7.71 8.15 -8.25
N PRO A 136 -7.39 7.95 -9.54
CA PRO A 136 -8.25 8.31 -10.66
C PRO A 136 -9.66 7.75 -10.49
N ALA A 137 -10.69 8.54 -10.81
CA ALA A 137 -12.09 8.16 -10.65
C ALA A 137 -12.45 6.86 -11.39
N ALA A 138 -11.83 6.59 -12.54
CA ALA A 138 -12.01 5.35 -13.29
C ALA A 138 -11.60 4.10 -12.48
N ILE A 139 -10.52 4.19 -11.70
CA ILE A 139 -10.02 3.09 -10.87
C ILE A 139 -10.94 2.87 -9.66
N ILE A 140 -11.46 3.95 -9.06
CA ILE A 140 -12.40 3.89 -7.95
C ILE A 140 -13.74 3.27 -8.40
N ALA A 141 -14.24 3.70 -9.57
CA ALA A 141 -15.46 3.16 -10.16
C ALA A 141 -15.31 1.67 -10.52
N ALA A 142 -14.16 1.27 -11.07
CA ALA A 142 -13.86 -0.14 -11.37
C ALA A 142 -13.87 -1.01 -10.10
N ALA A 143 -13.34 -0.49 -8.98
CA ALA A 143 -13.37 -1.16 -7.69
C ALA A 143 -14.78 -1.23 -7.05
N GLY A 144 -15.80 -0.65 -7.68
CA GLY A 144 -17.18 -0.66 -7.20
C GLY A 144 -17.47 0.38 -6.11
N GLY A 145 -16.59 1.36 -5.93
CA GLY A 145 -16.84 2.49 -5.04
C GLY A 145 -17.57 3.63 -5.77
N GLU A 146 -18.50 4.28 -5.09
CA GLU A 146 -18.87 5.65 -5.45
C GLU A 146 -17.61 6.52 -5.28
N THR A 147 -17.35 7.40 -6.26
CA THR A 147 -16.29 8.40 -6.10
C THR A 147 -16.64 9.21 -4.86
N PRO A 148 -15.76 9.38 -3.85
CA PRO A 148 -16.08 10.24 -2.73
C PRO A 148 -16.21 11.66 -3.28
N THR A 149 -17.45 12.07 -3.53
CA THR A 149 -17.84 13.39 -4.02
C THR A 149 -17.58 14.36 -2.89
N GLY A 150 -16.37 14.91 -2.81
CA GLY A 150 -16.01 16.22 -2.25
C GLY A 150 -16.39 16.60 -0.81
N GLU A 151 -17.27 15.90 -0.11
CA GLU A 151 -18.11 16.48 0.94
C GLU A 151 -18.43 15.49 2.09
N GLN A 152 -17.47 14.62 2.42
CA GLN A 152 -17.47 13.92 3.73
C GLN A 152 -16.23 14.29 4.55
N VAL A 153 -15.86 15.57 4.49
CA VAL A 153 -14.86 16.19 5.38
C VAL A 153 -15.53 17.33 6.15
N THR A 154 -16.51 17.02 6.97
CA THR A 154 -17.01 17.98 7.98
C THR A 154 -17.49 17.29 9.25
N GLY A 155 -16.85 17.66 10.36
CA GLY A 155 -17.34 17.60 11.75
C GLY A 155 -17.12 16.25 12.44
N VAL A 156 -16.53 16.15 13.62
CA VAL A 156 -16.01 17.11 14.61
C VAL A 156 -14.80 16.45 15.27
#